data_AF-A0A0S9E0X0-F1
#
_entry.id   AF-A0A0S9E0X0-F1
#
_cell.length_a   1.000
_cell.length_b   1.000
_cell.length_c   1.000
_cell.angle_alpha   90.00
_cell.angle_beta   90.00
_cell.angle_gamma   90.00
#
_symmetry.space_group_name_H-M   'P 1'
#
loop_
_entity.id
_entity.type
_entity.pdbx_description
1 polymer ?
#
loop_
_entity_poly.entity_id
_entity_poly.type
_entity_poly.pdbx_seq_one_letter_code
_entity_poly.pdbx_strand_id
1 'polypeptide(L)'
;MGKIIYGNSGVEMILDDRPLNHVRVVVLAKLRRGESFALSWENDRGHHMMWLHPAIPLAFTFSGKRHPALNRAWVDALMRTANSATGLEVVPEPPETER
;
A
#
# COMPACT_ATOMS: atom_id res chain seq x y z
N MET A 1 4.91 -7.32 11.80
CA MET A 1 5.10 -7.34 10.34
C MET A 1 3.89 -7.98 9.70
N GLY A 2 3.15 -7.19 8.91
CA GLY A 2 2.05 -7.67 8.08
C GLY A 2 2.51 -7.90 6.64
N LYS A 3 1.59 -8.34 5.78
CA LYS A 3 1.87 -8.57 4.38
C LYS A 3 0.69 -8.32 3.45
N ILE A 4 1.03 -7.96 2.22
CA ILE A 4 0.14 -7.99 1.06
C ILE A 4 0.42 -9.28 0.29
N ILE A 5 -0.62 -10.05 -0.02
CA ILE A 5 -0.54 -11.27 -0.84
C ILE A 5 -1.28 -11.00 -2.14
N TYR A 6 -0.60 -11.19 -3.27
CA TYR A 6 -1.15 -10.89 -4.58
C TYR A 6 -1.20 -12.12 -5.49
N GLY A 7 -2.40 -12.43 -5.99
CA GLY A 7 -2.67 -13.60 -6.81
C GLY A 7 -2.45 -14.92 -6.06
N ASN A 8 -2.38 -16.00 -6.84
CA ASN A 8 -2.15 -17.36 -6.33
C ASN A 8 -0.67 -17.81 -6.43
N SER A 9 0.19 -16.97 -7.00
CA SER A 9 1.60 -17.28 -7.28
C SER A 9 2.55 -17.00 -6.11
N GLY A 10 2.02 -16.61 -4.95
CA GLY A 10 2.84 -16.36 -3.75
C GLY A 10 3.66 -15.07 -3.78
N VAL A 11 3.25 -14.07 -4.58
CA VAL A 11 3.87 -12.75 -4.53
C VAL A 11 3.46 -12.09 -3.21
N GLU A 12 4.43 -11.86 -2.35
CA GLU A 12 4.23 -11.24 -1.04
C GLU A 12 5.07 -9.97 -0.88
N MET A 13 4.46 -8.95 -0.30
CA MET A 13 5.14 -7.74 0.13
C MET A 13 4.99 -7.63 1.64
N ILE A 14 6.13 -7.60 2.35
CA ILE A 14 6.19 -7.52 3.80
C ILE A 14 6.38 -6.06 4.19
N LEU A 15 5.53 -5.57 5.09
CA LEU A 15 5.60 -4.24 5.66
C LEU A 15 5.26 -4.28 7.15
N ASP A 16 5.65 -3.25 7.88
CA ASP A 16 5.06 -2.98 9.18
C ASP A 16 3.55 -2.73 9.07
N ASP A 17 2.79 -3.11 10.11
CA ASP A 17 1.33 -2.97 10.11
C ASP A 17 0.89 -1.51 9.88
N ARG A 18 1.70 -0.55 10.34
CA ARG A 18 1.43 0.89 10.21
C ARG A 18 1.42 1.32 8.73
N PRO A 19 2.53 1.27 7.97
CA PRO A 19 2.50 1.59 6.54
C PRO A 19 1.53 0.70 5.76
N LEU A 20 1.41 -0.59 6.13
CA LEU A 20 0.48 -1.51 5.48
C LEU A 20 -0.97 -1.03 5.55
N ASN A 21 -1.42 -0.48 6.67
CA ASN A 21 -2.80 0.01 6.79
C ASN A 21 -3.06 1.23 5.90
N HIS A 22 -2.07 2.11 5.72
CA HIS A 22 -2.18 3.28 4.85
C HIS A 22 -2.18 2.88 3.37
N VAL A 23 -1.25 2.01 2.98
CA VAL A 23 -1.19 1.42 1.63
C VAL A 23 -2.50 0.71 1.29
N ARG A 24 -3.04 -0.09 2.22
CA ARG A 24 -4.33 -0.77 2.05
C ARG A 24 -5.45 0.19 1.67
N VAL A 25 -5.56 1.33 2.35
CA VAL A 25 -6.62 2.32 2.07
C VAL A 25 -6.53 2.83 0.63
N VAL A 26 -5.32 3.20 0.19
CA VAL A 26 -5.07 3.73 -1.16
C VAL A 26 -5.31 2.66 -2.22
N VAL A 27 -4.82 1.45 -1.99
CA VAL A 27 -4.99 0.31 -2.90
C VAL A 27 -6.47 -0.01 -3.07
N LEU A 28 -7.23 -0.12 -1.97
CA LEU A 28 -8.67 -0.35 -2.03
C LEU A 28 -9.40 0.79 -2.74
N ALA A 29 -8.99 2.05 -2.53
CA ALA A 29 -9.60 3.19 -3.21
C ALA A 29 -9.44 3.12 -4.74
N LYS A 30 -8.24 2.78 -5.23
CA LYS A 30 -7.97 2.66 -6.67
C LYS A 30 -8.66 1.45 -7.29
N LEU A 31 -8.54 0.27 -6.67
CA LEU A 31 -9.14 -0.95 -7.20
C LEU A 31 -10.69 -0.88 -7.25
N ARG A 32 -11.32 -0.20 -6.27
CA ARG A 32 -12.78 0.05 -6.29
C ARG A 32 -13.23 0.93 -7.46
N ARG A 33 -12.34 1.75 -8.03
CA ARG A 33 -12.60 2.55 -9.23
C ARG A 33 -12.25 1.82 -10.53
N GLY A 34 -11.83 0.55 -10.44
CA GLY A 34 -11.37 -0.22 -11.59
C GLY A 34 -9.98 0.19 -12.08
N GLU A 35 -9.25 1.01 -11.32
CA GLU A 35 -7.92 1.48 -11.70
C GLU A 35 -6.90 0.37 -11.43
N SER A 36 -6.17 -0.03 -12.48
CA SER A 36 -4.97 -0.87 -12.35
C SER A 36 -3.74 0.02 -12.27
N PHE A 37 -2.79 -0.33 -11.42
CA PHE A 37 -1.64 0.53 -11.14
C PHE A 37 -0.44 -0.28 -10.62
N ALA A 38 0.75 0.29 -10.75
CA ALA A 38 1.95 -0.24 -10.13
C ALA A 38 2.02 0.15 -8.65
N LEU A 39 2.47 -0.77 -7.80
CA LEU A 39 2.86 -0.54 -6.41
C LEU A 39 4.36 -0.81 -6.29
N SER A 40 5.11 0.21 -5.88
CA SER A 40 6.57 0.17 -5.74
C SER A 40 6.99 0.48 -4.31
N TRP A 41 8.00 -0.24 -3.82
CA TRP A 41 8.59 -0.01 -2.50
C TRP A 41 10.07 -0.38 -2.50
N GLU A 42 10.78 0.14 -1.52
CA GLU A 42 12.20 -0.11 -1.33
C GLU A 42 12.45 -0.85 -0.02
N ASN A 43 13.46 -1.70 -0.02
CA ASN A 43 14.01 -2.31 1.19
C ASN A 43 15.52 -2.54 1.03
N ASP A 44 16.15 -3.13 2.04
CA ASP A 44 17.59 -3.42 2.05
C ASP A 44 18.06 -4.33 0.90
N ARG A 45 17.14 -4.96 0.16
CA ARG A 45 17.42 -5.83 -0.99
C ARG A 45 17.20 -5.12 -2.34
N GLY A 46 16.79 -3.85 -2.33
CA GLY A 46 16.61 -3.03 -3.53
C GLY A 46 15.17 -2.55 -3.73
N HIS A 47 14.89 -2.14 -4.97
CA HIS A 47 13.58 -1.65 -5.41
C HIS A 47 12.72 -2.81 -5.88
N HIS A 48 11.49 -2.87 -5.40
CA HIS A 48 10.50 -3.87 -5.79
C HIS A 48 9.27 -3.18 -6.36
N MET A 49 8.63 -3.84 -7.33
CA MET A 49 7.44 -3.34 -8.00
C MET A 49 6.50 -4.49 -8.28
N MET A 50 5.20 -4.30 -8.03
CA MET A 50 4.16 -5.23 -8.46
C MET A 50 3.03 -4.48 -9.16
N TRP A 51 2.47 -5.10 -10.20
CA TRP A 51 1.28 -4.58 -10.88
C TRP A 51 0.01 -5.09 -10.22
N LEU A 52 -0.89 -4.19 -9.82
CA LEU A 52 -2.17 -4.52 -9.18
C LEU A 52 -3.34 -4.32 -10.16
N HIS A 53 -4.21 -5.33 -10.24
CA HIS A 53 -5.40 -5.31 -11.11
C HIS A 53 -6.66 -5.77 -10.33
N PRO A 54 -7.83 -5.14 -10.51
CA PRO A 54 -9.05 -5.45 -9.75
C PRO A 54 -9.55 -6.91 -9.88
N ALA A 55 -9.21 -7.58 -10.98
CA ALA A 55 -9.59 -8.96 -11.24
C ALA A 55 -8.68 -10.02 -10.58
N ILE A 56 -7.59 -9.60 -9.94
CA ILE A 56 -6.64 -10.53 -9.30
C ILE A 56 -6.88 -10.53 -7.79
N PRO A 57 -6.98 -11.72 -7.14
CA PRO A 57 -7.13 -11.81 -5.69
C PRO A 57 -6.05 -11.05 -4.94
N LEU A 58 -6.45 -10.30 -3.93
CA LEU A 58 -5.58 -9.49 -3.09
C LEU A 58 -6.00 -9.68 -1.62
N ALA A 59 -5.04 -10.05 -0.78
CA ALA A 59 -5.26 -10.19 0.66
C ALA A 59 -4.27 -9.33 1.45
N PHE A 60 -4.75 -8.81 2.59
CA PHE A 60 -3.94 -8.09 3.56
C PHE A 60 -3.95 -8.87 4.87
N THR A 61 -2.78 -9.24 5.37
CA THR A 61 -2.62 -9.88 6.68
C THR A 61 -1.87 -8.94 7.60
N PHE A 62 -2.45 -8.64 8.76
CA PHE A 62 -1.82 -7.80 9.79
C PHE A 62 -1.33 -8.69 10.93
N SER A 63 -0.20 -8.32 11.54
CA SER A 63 0.32 -9.05 12.71
C SER A 63 -0.43 -8.74 14.01
N GLY A 64 -0.93 -7.50 14.15
CA GLY A 64 -1.70 -7.07 15.31
C GLY A 64 -3.19 -7.38 15.24
N LYS A 65 -3.83 -7.51 16.42
CA LYS A 65 -5.29 -7.68 16.53
C LYS A 65 -6.09 -6.41 16.20
N ARG A 66 -5.46 -5.23 16.32
CA ARG A 66 -6.09 -3.93 16.06
C ARG A 66 -5.38 -3.25 14.89
N HIS A 67 -6.17 -2.66 13.98
CA HIS A 67 -5.61 -1.84 12.92
C HIS A 67 -4.93 -0.58 13.48
N PRO A 68 -3.71 -0.24 13.02
CA PRO A 68 -3.05 1.02 13.37
C PRO A 68 -3.89 2.23 12.97
N ALA A 69 -3.84 3.30 13.76
CA ALA A 69 -4.49 4.56 13.42
C ALA A 69 -3.97 5.10 12.07
N LEU A 70 -4.87 5.71 11.30
CA LEU A 70 -4.54 6.31 10.01
C LEU A 70 -4.11 7.77 10.20
N ASN A 71 -2.94 8.10 9.69
CA ASN A 71 -2.46 9.45 9.45
C ASN A 71 -3.01 9.93 8.10
N ARG A 72 -3.91 10.92 8.14
CA ARG A 72 -4.57 11.45 6.93
C ARG A 72 -3.58 12.08 5.96
N ALA A 73 -2.58 12.80 6.47
CA ALA A 73 -1.55 13.42 5.62
C ALA A 73 -0.76 12.36 4.85
N TRP A 74 -0.56 11.18 5.46
CA TRP A 74 0.09 10.06 4.80
C TRP A 74 -0.77 9.43 3.72
N VAL A 75 -2.06 9.20 3.99
CA VAL A 75 -3.00 8.71 2.96
C VAL A 75 -3.04 9.65 1.78
N ASP A 76 -3.08 10.97 2.01
CA ASP A 76 -3.06 11.97 0.95
C ASP A 76 -1.74 11.94 0.17
N ALA A 77 -0.59 11.77 0.85
CA ALA A 77 0.71 11.64 0.20
C ALA A 77 0.78 10.39 -0.68
N LEU A 78 0.32 9.24 -0.19
CA LEU A 78 0.27 7.99 -0.95
C LEU A 78 -0.73 8.06 -2.11
N MET A 79 -1.88 8.71 -1.95
CA MET A 79 -2.81 8.95 -3.06
C MET A 79 -2.18 9.82 -4.14
N ARG A 80 -1.38 10.84 -3.76
CA ARG A 80 -0.64 11.67 -4.72
C ARG A 80 0.37 10.85 -5.52
N THR A 81 1.17 9.99 -4.86
CA THR A 81 2.09 9.11 -5.59
C THR A 81 1.32 8.16 -6.49
N ALA A 82 0.26 7.52 -5.99
CA ALA A 82 -0.54 6.56 -6.77
C ALA A 82 -1.25 7.14 -8.00
N ASN A 83 -1.35 8.46 -8.12
CA ASN A 83 -1.90 9.15 -9.30
C ASN A 83 -0.80 9.72 -10.22
N SER A 84 0.47 9.45 -9.93
CA SER A 84 1.61 9.79 -10.80
C SER A 84 1.76 8.74 -11.92
N ALA A 85 2.67 9.03 -12.86
CA ALA A 85 3.04 8.08 -13.92
C ALA A 85 3.80 6.83 -13.41
N THR A 86 4.42 6.90 -12.22
CA THR A 86 5.21 5.80 -11.64
C THR A 86 4.39 4.83 -10.80
N GLY A 87 3.15 5.21 -10.45
CA GLY A 87 2.24 4.42 -9.62
C GLY A 87 2.40 4.70 -8.13
N LEU A 88 1.81 3.84 -7.29
CA LEU A 88 1.85 3.98 -5.84
C LEU A 88 3.25 3.68 -5.33
N GLU A 89 3.95 4.71 -4.88
CA GLU A 89 5.22 4.59 -4.17
C GLU A 89 4.98 4.69 -2.66
N VAL A 90 5.53 3.73 -1.91
CA VAL A 90 5.51 3.76 -0.44
C VAL A 90 6.49 4.81 0.05
N VAL A 91 5.96 5.92 0.55
CA VAL A 91 6.76 7.04 1.09
C VAL A 91 6.81 7.01 2.62
N PRO A 92 7.84 7.62 3.25
CA PRO A 92 7.92 7.78 4.70
C PRO A 92 6.70 8.50 5.26
N GLU A 93 6.39 8.22 6.53
CA GLU A 93 5.29 8.87 7.23
C GLU A 93 5.53 10.38 7.38
N PRO A 94 4.62 11.23 6.88
CA PRO A 94 4.68 12.67 7.15
C PRO A 94 4.21 12.97 8.58
N PRO A 95 4.65 14.10 9.17
CA PRO A 95 4.14 14.54 10.46
C PRO A 95 2.62 14.70 10.42
N GLU A 96 1.93 14.21 11.44
CA GLU A 96 0.48 14.32 11.54
C GLU A 96 0.12 15.80 11.70
N THR A 97 -0.53 16.36 10.68
CA THR A 97 -0.99 17.76 10.74
C THR A 97 -2.25 17.77 11.59
N GLU A 98 -2.15 18.26 12.83
CA GLU A 98 -3.34 18.62 13.63
C GLU A 98 -4.20 19.57 12.79
N ARG A 99 -5.45 19.16 12.53
CA ARG A 99 -6.49 20.01 11.95
C ARG A 99 -7.47 20.40 13.02
#